data_AF-A0A533XUC6-F1
#
_entry.id   AF-A0A533XUC6-F1
#
_cell.length_a   1.000
_cell.length_b   1.000
_cell.length_c   1.000
_cell.angle_alpha   90.00
_cell.angle_beta   90.00
_cell.angle_gamma   90.00
#
_symmetry.space_group_name_H-M   'P 1'
#
loop_
_entity.id
_entity.type
_entity.pdbx_description
1 polymer ?
#
loop_
_entity_poly.entity_id
_entity_poly.type
_entity_poly.pdbx_seq_one_letter_code
_entity_poly.pdbx_strand_id
1 'polypeptide(L)'
;MVTVRRRVLLSLLAPIIVPPVFSVLAPNSIQAGETSSILLATAAPTEHVSPPVTWLDDLENRLTTYFTKKYPEYNFSPYAQELSRIRGAVNLGDQWGAKREMGVFLKMLEIRAYGLGDDAAEELAVLSQRIMPDEEFGIVYPGSGRKP
;
A
#
# COMPACT_ATOMS: atom_id res chain seq x y z
N MET A 1 2.93 54.23 19.40
CA MET A 1 1.86 53.22 19.22
C MET A 1 2.36 51.91 19.80
N VAL A 2 1.64 51.36 20.76
CA VAL A 2 2.00 50.13 21.49
C VAL A 2 1.32 48.95 20.80
N THR A 3 2.08 47.93 20.40
CA THR A 3 1.54 46.56 20.31
C THR A 3 2.62 45.49 20.55
N VAL A 4 2.70 45.12 21.83
CA VAL A 4 2.82 43.77 22.41
C VAL A 4 3.60 42.68 21.65
N ARG A 5 4.71 42.33 22.30
CA ARG A 5 5.59 41.16 22.19
C ARG A 5 4.84 39.87 22.57
N ARG A 6 4.92 38.81 21.75
CA ARG A 6 4.61 37.44 22.20
C ARG A 6 5.72 36.49 21.75
N ARG A 7 6.67 36.27 22.67
CA ARG A 7 7.61 35.13 22.63
C ARG A 7 6.90 33.97 23.31
N VAL A 8 6.78 32.82 22.64
CA VAL A 8 6.45 31.55 23.29
C VAL A 8 7.62 30.63 23.03
N LEU A 9 8.52 30.59 24.00
CA LEU A 9 9.42 29.48 24.25
C LEU A 9 8.59 28.43 25.00
N LEU A 10 8.49 27.22 24.47
CA LEU A 10 8.20 26.05 25.30
C LEU A 10 9.18 24.94 24.91
N SER A 11 10.12 24.71 25.81
CA SER A 11 11.07 23.61 25.79
C SER A 11 10.44 22.35 26.43
N LEU A 12 10.93 21.19 25.98
CA LEU A 12 11.12 19.94 26.76
C LEU A 12 9.87 19.17 27.22
N LEU A 13 9.66 17.95 26.70
CA LEU A 13 9.90 16.70 27.43
C LEU A 13 9.63 15.48 26.53
N ALA A 14 10.64 14.62 26.35
CA ALA A 14 10.46 13.25 25.85
C ALA A 14 10.15 12.31 27.03
N PRO A 15 9.46 11.19 26.76
CA PRO A 15 9.89 9.94 27.36
C PRO A 15 10.10 8.83 26.31
N ILE A 16 11.32 8.32 26.34
CA ILE A 16 11.78 7.09 25.69
C ILE A 16 11.08 5.92 26.39
N ILE A 17 10.30 5.12 25.66
CA ILE A 17 9.74 3.87 26.16
C ILE A 17 10.53 2.72 25.51
N VAL A 18 11.48 2.17 26.28
CA VAL A 18 12.13 0.89 26.00
C VAL A 18 11.26 -0.22 26.62
N PRO A 19 10.83 -1.25 25.88
CA PRO A 19 10.27 -2.44 26.51
C PRO A 19 11.39 -3.34 27.07
N PRO A 20 11.21 -3.89 28.28
CA PRO A 20 12.23 -4.64 28.99
C PRO A 20 12.48 -6.04 28.40
N VAL A 21 13.76 -6.40 28.37
CA VAL A 21 14.28 -7.76 28.21
C VAL A 21 13.75 -8.62 29.36
N PHE A 22 12.88 -9.59 29.06
CA PHE A 22 12.59 -10.69 29.96
C PHE A 22 13.49 -11.87 29.59
N SER A 23 14.59 -12.02 30.32
CA SER A 23 15.29 -13.29 30.44
C SER A 23 14.74 -14.02 31.67
N VAL A 24 14.10 -15.16 31.47
CA VAL A 24 13.87 -16.14 32.53
C VAL A 24 14.69 -17.38 32.20
N LEU A 25 15.70 -17.61 33.04
CA LEU A 25 16.53 -18.80 33.08
C LEU A 25 15.79 -19.90 33.87
N ALA A 26 15.94 -21.15 33.41
CA ALA A 26 15.24 -22.37 33.80
C ALA A 26 15.30 -22.75 35.30
N PRO A 27 14.57 -23.82 35.68
CA PRO A 27 15.32 -25.05 36.01
C PRO A 27 14.73 -26.33 35.39
N ASN A 28 15.64 -27.23 35.06
CA ASN A 28 15.41 -28.60 34.58
C ASN A 28 14.68 -29.45 35.63
N SER A 29 13.72 -30.25 35.20
CA SER A 29 13.38 -31.54 35.83
C SER A 29 13.24 -32.59 34.73
N ILE A 30 14.19 -33.51 34.71
CA ILE A 30 14.14 -34.76 33.96
C ILE A 30 13.20 -35.70 34.71
N GLN A 31 12.11 -36.14 34.07
CA GLN A 31 11.42 -37.36 34.49
C GLN A 31 11.03 -38.17 33.26
N ALA A 32 11.52 -39.40 33.24
CA ALA A 32 11.42 -40.36 32.17
C ALA A 32 10.04 -40.98 32.07
N GLY A 33 9.70 -41.41 30.84
CA GLY A 33 8.64 -42.37 30.57
C GLY A 33 7.36 -41.74 30.09
N GLU A 34 7.21 -41.59 28.77
CA GLU A 34 6.29 -42.42 27.99
C GLU A 34 6.34 -41.98 26.52
N THR A 35 6.44 -42.98 25.66
CA THR A 35 6.53 -42.87 24.21
C THR A 35 5.36 -42.09 23.65
N SER A 36 5.62 -40.88 23.16
CA SER A 36 4.78 -40.22 22.17
C SER A 36 5.70 -39.67 21.12
N SER A 37 5.61 -40.25 19.93
CA SER A 37 6.24 -39.81 18.70
C SER A 37 5.78 -38.39 18.37
N ILE A 38 6.33 -37.39 19.03
CA ILE A 38 6.20 -36.01 18.60
C ILE A 38 7.23 -35.83 17.50
N LEU A 39 6.80 -36.14 16.28
CA LEU A 39 7.36 -35.56 15.08
C LEU A 39 7.45 -34.06 15.31
N LEU A 40 8.64 -33.57 15.64
CA LEU A 40 8.98 -32.17 15.60
C LEU A 40 9.04 -31.79 14.11
N ALA A 41 7.87 -31.64 13.51
CA ALA A 41 7.72 -30.87 12.30
C ALA A 41 8.09 -29.44 12.69
N THR A 42 9.33 -29.07 12.42
CA THR A 42 9.68 -27.69 12.12
C THR A 42 8.68 -27.26 11.05
N ALA A 43 7.59 -26.61 11.47
CA ALA A 43 6.81 -25.79 10.57
C ALA A 43 7.78 -24.70 10.14
N ALA A 44 8.38 -24.90 8.97
CA ALA A 44 9.01 -23.83 8.22
C ALA A 44 8.03 -22.65 8.24
N PRO A 45 8.52 -21.39 8.35
CA PRO A 45 7.67 -20.25 8.06
C PRO A 45 7.03 -20.57 6.72
N THR A 46 5.72 -20.78 6.72
CA THR A 46 4.99 -20.82 5.47
C THR A 46 5.14 -19.39 4.99
N GLU A 47 6.13 -19.17 4.12
CA GLU A 47 6.20 -17.96 3.32
C GLU A 47 4.80 -17.88 2.73
N HIS A 48 4.02 -16.95 3.26
CA HIS A 48 2.79 -16.51 2.66
C HIS A 48 3.26 -15.90 1.33
N VAL A 49 3.41 -16.75 0.32
CA VAL A 49 3.59 -16.34 -1.05
C VAL A 49 2.32 -15.57 -1.32
N SER A 50 2.43 -14.25 -1.20
CA SER A 50 1.33 -13.34 -1.48
C SER A 50 0.86 -13.72 -2.87
N PRO A 51 -0.45 -14.00 -3.06
CA PRO A 51 -0.95 -14.38 -4.36
C PRO A 51 -0.50 -13.33 -5.37
N PRO A 52 -0.12 -13.73 -6.61
CA PRO A 52 0.32 -12.79 -7.62
C PRO A 52 -0.73 -11.69 -7.75
N VAL A 53 -0.26 -10.43 -7.77
CA VAL A 53 -1.10 -9.23 -7.85
C VAL A 53 -1.60 -9.08 -9.29
N THR A 54 -2.48 -10.00 -9.70
CA THR A 54 -2.91 -10.17 -11.09
C THR A 54 -3.50 -8.90 -11.67
N TRP A 55 -4.24 -8.13 -10.86
CA TRP A 55 -4.84 -6.88 -11.29
C TRP A 55 -3.82 -5.79 -11.62
N LEU A 56 -2.69 -5.75 -10.91
CA LEU A 56 -1.66 -4.73 -11.09
C LEU A 56 -0.82 -5.04 -12.33
N ASP A 57 -0.52 -6.32 -12.56
CA ASP A 57 0.07 -6.79 -13.82
C ASP A 57 -0.83 -6.44 -15.01
N ASP A 58 -2.13 -6.67 -14.91
CA ASP A 58 -3.11 -6.33 -15.96
C ASP A 58 -3.17 -4.82 -16.23
N LEU A 59 -3.14 -3.99 -15.17
CA LEU A 59 -3.16 -2.53 -15.31
C LEU A 59 -1.88 -2.01 -15.95
N GLU A 60 -0.71 -2.46 -15.49
CA GLU A 60 0.59 -2.08 -16.05
C GLU A 60 0.72 -2.53 -17.51
N ASN A 61 0.27 -3.75 -17.83
CA ASN A 61 0.26 -4.25 -19.20
C ASN A 61 -0.66 -3.40 -20.09
N ARG A 62 -1.87 -3.06 -19.64
CA ARG A 62 -2.77 -2.19 -20.41
C ARG A 62 -2.20 -0.78 -20.58
N LEU A 63 -1.59 -0.22 -19.54
CA LEU A 63 -0.95 1.09 -19.62
C LEU A 63 0.15 1.09 -20.70
N THR A 64 1.02 0.08 -20.68
CA THR A 64 2.20 0.01 -21.56
C THR A 64 1.91 -0.47 -22.98
N THR A 65 0.84 -1.25 -23.21
CA THR A 65 0.55 -1.84 -24.52
C THR A 65 -0.61 -1.20 -25.26
N TYR A 66 -1.60 -0.65 -24.53
CA TYR A 66 -2.81 -0.06 -25.11
C TYR A 66 -2.78 1.47 -25.02
N PHE A 67 -2.64 2.03 -23.82
CA PHE A 67 -2.73 3.49 -23.62
C PHE A 67 -1.61 4.24 -24.34
N THR A 68 -0.36 3.79 -24.21
CA THR A 68 0.78 4.37 -24.94
C THR A 68 0.63 4.35 -26.47
N LYS A 69 -0.12 3.38 -27.02
CA LYS A 69 -0.36 3.29 -28.47
C LYS A 69 -1.55 4.13 -28.91
N LYS A 70 -2.62 4.14 -28.12
CA LYS A 70 -3.85 4.88 -28.42
C LYS A 70 -3.68 6.39 -28.24
N TYR A 71 -2.85 6.78 -27.29
CA TYR A 71 -2.66 8.15 -26.82
C TYR A 71 -1.17 8.54 -26.83
N PRO A 72 -0.47 8.43 -27.98
CA PRO A 72 0.98 8.58 -28.08
C PRO A 72 1.51 9.98 -27.73
N GLU A 73 0.65 10.99 -27.72
CA GLU A 73 0.96 12.38 -27.38
C GLU A 73 1.10 12.62 -25.88
N TYR A 74 0.62 11.72 -25.03
CA TYR A 74 0.65 11.88 -23.57
C TYR A 74 1.78 11.08 -22.92
N ASN A 75 2.29 11.63 -21.82
CA ASN A 75 3.30 10.97 -21.02
C ASN A 75 2.68 10.11 -19.91
N PHE A 76 2.73 8.78 -20.08
CA PHE A 76 2.24 7.83 -19.07
C PHE A 76 3.29 7.41 -18.02
N SER A 77 4.56 7.87 -18.13
CA SER A 77 5.62 7.48 -17.19
C SER A 77 5.30 7.80 -15.73
N PRO A 78 4.71 8.95 -15.37
CA PRO A 78 4.33 9.22 -13.98
C PRO A 78 3.29 8.24 -13.43
N TYR A 79 2.34 7.82 -14.27
CA TYR A 79 1.32 6.84 -13.91
C TYR A 79 1.95 5.44 -13.71
N ALA A 80 2.87 5.03 -14.59
CA ALA A 80 3.61 3.78 -14.44
C ALA A 80 4.49 3.77 -13.19
N GLN A 81 5.09 4.91 -12.84
CA GLN A 81 5.86 5.05 -11.61
C GLN A 81 4.97 4.87 -10.37
N GLU A 82 3.77 5.44 -10.38
CA GLU A 82 2.83 5.28 -9.28
C GLU A 82 2.34 3.83 -9.13
N LEU A 83 2.08 3.13 -10.25
CA LEU A 83 1.81 1.68 -10.23
C LEU A 83 2.96 0.88 -9.61
N SER A 84 4.22 1.28 -9.88
CA SER A 84 5.40 0.65 -9.26
C SER A 84 5.45 0.85 -7.74
N ARG A 85 4.96 1.98 -7.22
CA ARG A 85 4.86 2.22 -5.77
C ARG A 85 3.80 1.35 -5.12
N ILE A 86 2.64 1.23 -5.76
CA ILE A 86 1.59 0.29 -5.35
C ILE A 86 2.17 -1.12 -5.29
N ARG A 87 2.87 -1.56 -6.35
CA ARG A 87 3.55 -2.87 -6.40
C ARG A 87 4.51 -3.05 -5.23
N GLY A 88 5.32 -2.04 -4.95
CA GLY A 88 6.25 -2.03 -3.81
C GLY A 88 5.55 -2.27 -2.48
N ALA A 89 4.44 -1.56 -2.22
CA ALA A 89 3.68 -1.73 -1.00
C ALA A 89 3.02 -3.11 -0.89
N VAL A 90 2.40 -3.60 -1.98
CA VAL A 90 1.78 -4.93 -1.99
C VAL A 90 2.81 -6.04 -1.78
N ASN A 91 3.98 -5.97 -2.43
CA ASN A 91 5.07 -6.94 -2.25
C ASN A 91 5.61 -6.99 -0.82
N LEU A 92 5.51 -5.88 -0.08
CA LEU A 92 5.88 -5.80 1.33
C LEU A 92 4.76 -6.24 2.29
N GLY A 93 3.56 -6.56 1.78
CA GLY A 93 2.37 -6.80 2.61
C GLY A 93 1.84 -5.53 3.30
N ASP A 94 2.29 -4.34 2.89
CA ASP A 94 1.82 -3.06 3.45
C ASP A 94 0.49 -2.65 2.81
N GLN A 95 -0.59 -3.18 3.39
CA GLN A 95 -1.96 -2.91 2.95
C GLN A 95 -2.33 -1.42 3.03
N TRP A 96 -1.85 -0.71 4.04
CA TRP A 96 -2.11 0.72 4.20
C TRP A 96 -1.32 1.58 3.21
N GLY A 97 -0.08 1.21 2.94
CA GLY A 97 0.75 1.79 1.89
C GLY A 97 0.11 1.58 0.51
N ALA A 98 -0.29 0.35 0.19
CA ALA A 98 -0.92 0.03 -1.09
C ALA A 98 -2.20 0.86 -1.30
N LYS A 99 -3.08 0.92 -0.29
CA LYS A 99 -4.27 1.76 -0.31
C LYS A 99 -3.95 3.23 -0.56
N ARG A 100 -2.92 3.76 0.10
CA ARG A 100 -2.49 5.15 -0.04
C ARG A 100 -2.06 5.45 -1.47
N GLU A 101 -1.13 4.66 -2.02
CA GLU A 101 -0.61 4.86 -3.38
C GLU A 101 -1.71 4.63 -4.44
N MET A 102 -2.64 3.69 -4.22
CA MET A 102 -3.84 3.57 -5.07
C MET A 102 -4.68 4.85 -5.07
N GLY A 103 -4.87 5.47 -3.89
CA GLY A 103 -5.54 6.76 -3.77
C GLY A 103 -4.81 7.89 -4.52
N VAL A 104 -3.49 7.91 -4.48
CA VAL A 104 -2.67 8.87 -5.24
C VAL A 104 -2.84 8.67 -6.74
N PHE A 105 -2.76 7.43 -7.21
CA PHE A 105 -2.99 7.09 -8.62
C PHE A 105 -4.37 7.54 -9.11
N LEU A 106 -5.43 7.24 -8.37
CA LEU A 106 -6.79 7.69 -8.71
C LEU A 106 -6.91 9.21 -8.68
N LYS A 107 -6.24 9.87 -7.74
CA LYS A 107 -6.21 11.34 -7.69
C LYS A 107 -5.51 11.93 -8.91
N MET A 108 -4.40 11.33 -9.35
CA MET A 108 -3.70 11.74 -10.56
C MET A 108 -4.59 11.66 -11.80
N LEU A 109 -5.44 10.64 -11.90
CA LEU A 109 -6.43 10.53 -12.98
C LEU A 109 -7.50 11.60 -12.86
N GLU A 110 -8.08 11.79 -11.68
CA GLU A 110 -9.13 12.77 -11.42
C GLU A 110 -8.70 14.19 -11.81
N ILE A 111 -7.50 14.60 -11.41
CA ILE A 111 -7.01 15.97 -11.64
C ILE A 111 -6.26 16.16 -12.95
N ARG A 112 -6.22 15.13 -13.83
CA ARG A 112 -5.47 15.19 -15.10
C ARG A 112 -4.00 15.54 -14.88
N ALA A 113 -3.39 14.93 -13.87
CA ALA A 113 -2.00 15.20 -13.52
C ALA A 113 -1.09 14.96 -14.72
N TYR A 114 0.01 15.72 -14.80
CA TYR A 114 1.00 15.60 -15.88
C TYR A 114 0.45 15.85 -17.29
N GLY A 115 -0.70 16.53 -17.41
CA GLY A 115 -1.26 16.94 -18.69
C GLY A 115 -1.98 15.82 -19.44
N LEU A 116 -2.41 14.75 -18.75
CA LEU A 116 -3.19 13.69 -19.37
C LEU A 116 -4.55 14.22 -19.84
N GLY A 117 -4.88 14.02 -21.11
CA GLY A 117 -6.15 14.49 -21.69
C GLY A 117 -7.37 13.82 -21.09
N ASP A 118 -8.53 14.46 -21.22
CA ASP A 118 -9.78 14.00 -20.60
C ASP A 118 -10.16 12.58 -21.02
N ASP A 119 -10.12 12.28 -22.32
CA ASP A 119 -10.47 10.95 -22.84
C ASP A 119 -9.54 9.86 -22.29
N ALA A 120 -8.23 10.12 -22.26
CA ALA A 120 -7.24 9.16 -21.77
C ALA A 120 -7.36 8.94 -20.26
N ALA A 121 -7.57 10.01 -19.50
CA ALA A 121 -7.73 9.95 -18.05
C ALA A 121 -9.05 9.27 -17.65
N GLU A 122 -10.15 9.54 -18.35
CA GLU A 122 -11.44 8.92 -18.09
C GLU A 122 -11.42 7.42 -18.41
N GLU A 123 -10.88 7.04 -19.57
CA GLU A 123 -10.78 5.63 -19.95
C GLU A 123 -9.88 4.84 -18.99
N LEU A 124 -8.76 5.43 -18.55
CA LEU A 124 -7.87 4.81 -17.57
C LEU A 124 -8.54 4.73 -16.19
N ALA A 125 -9.34 5.72 -15.80
CA ALA A 125 -10.12 5.67 -14.56
C ALA A 125 -11.19 4.57 -14.59
N VAL A 126 -11.94 4.44 -15.69
CA VAL A 126 -12.95 3.38 -15.87
C VAL A 126 -12.29 2.00 -15.85
N LEU A 127 -11.13 1.84 -16.49
CA LEU A 127 -10.38 0.60 -16.41
C LEU A 127 -9.96 0.31 -14.97
N SER A 128 -9.41 1.30 -14.27
CA SER A 128 -8.92 1.15 -12.89
C SER A 128 -10.05 0.74 -11.96
N GLN A 129 -11.22 1.35 -12.08
CA GLN A 129 -12.44 0.98 -11.35
C GLN A 129 -12.84 -0.49 -11.55
N ARG A 130 -12.59 -1.03 -12.75
CA ARG A 130 -12.99 -2.40 -13.09
C ARG A 130 -12.05 -3.45 -12.52
N ILE A 131 -10.76 -3.13 -12.34
CA ILE A 131 -9.73 -4.13 -12.03
C ILE A 131 -9.14 -3.96 -10.63
N MET A 132 -9.12 -2.75 -10.08
CA MET A 132 -8.57 -2.54 -8.75
C MET A 132 -9.50 -3.18 -7.69
N PRO A 133 -8.96 -3.93 -6.72
CA PRO A 133 -9.75 -4.59 -5.69
C PRO A 133 -10.19 -3.59 -4.62
N ASP A 134 -11.33 -2.95 -4.88
CA ASP A 134 -11.92 -1.92 -4.03
C ASP A 134 -12.41 -2.46 -2.69
N GLU A 135 -12.95 -3.67 -2.65
CA GLU A 135 -13.36 -4.35 -1.41
C GLU A 135 -12.16 -4.70 -0.50
N GLU A 136 -11.05 -5.15 -1.08
CA GLU A 136 -9.85 -5.57 -0.34
C GLU A 136 -9.16 -4.37 0.33
N PHE A 137 -8.99 -3.27 -0.42
CA PHE A 137 -8.28 -2.09 0.08
C PHE A 137 -9.21 -0.99 0.59
N GLY A 138 -10.54 -1.15 0.50
CA GLY A 138 -11.54 -0.14 0.85
C GLY A 138 -11.35 1.15 0.06
N ILE A 139 -11.20 1.05 -1.26
CA ILE A 139 -10.95 2.17 -2.17
C ILE A 139 -12.24 2.93 -2.44
N VAL A 140 -12.14 4.27 -2.43
CA VAL A 140 -13.25 5.15 -2.82
C VAL A 140 -12.87 5.85 -4.12
N TYR A 141 -13.60 5.57 -5.19
CA TYR A 141 -13.38 6.20 -6.48
C TYR A 141 -13.95 7.62 -6.51
N PRO A 142 -13.19 8.62 -6.98
CA PRO A 142 -13.72 9.97 -7.21
C PRO A 142 -14.90 9.94 -8.19
N GLY A 143 -15.99 10.63 -7.84
CA GLY A 143 -17.17 10.74 -8.70
C GLY A 143 -18.15 9.54 -8.68
N SER A 144 -17.88 8.48 -7.91
CA SER A 144 -18.80 7.32 -7.78
C SER A 144 -20.04 7.57 -6.92
N GLY A 145 -20.17 8.77 -6.36
CA GLY A 145 -21.41 9.22 -5.71
C GLY A 145 -22.54 9.23 -6.72
N ARG A 146 -23.45 8.24 -6.64
CA ARG A 146 -24.73 8.27 -7.35
C ARG A 146 -25.37 9.63 -7.09
N LYS A 147 -25.61 10.40 -8.15
CA LYS A 147 -26.58 11.49 -8.07
C LYS A 147 -27.93 10.88 -7.63
N PRO A 148 -28.65 11.51 -6.69
CA PRO A 148 -29.98 11.08 -6.30
C PRO A 148 -30.95 11.08 -7.50
#